data_AF-A0A9R1LKB6-F1
#
_entry.id   AF-A0A9R1LKB6-F1
#
_cell.length_a   1.000
_cell.length_b   1.000
_cell.length_c   1.000
_cell.angle_alpha   90.00
_cell.angle_beta   90.00
_cell.angle_gamma   90.00
#
_symmetry.space_group_name_H-M   'P 1'
#
loop_
_entity.id
_entity.type
_entity.pdbx_description
1 polymer ?
#
loop_
_entity_poly.entity_id
_entity_poly.type
_entity_poly.pdbx_seq_one_letter_code
_entity_poly.pdbx_strand_id
1 'polypeptide(L)'
;MARGLAAALLALLAAASVSLPSAAAPADQEGDRIRELPGQPPNVDFSQYSGYVTVNPARGRALFYWLVEAAPAAGPIAPLVLWLNGGPGCSSVGYGASEEVGPFRIRPDGKTLYHNKNSWNKAANLLFLESPAGVGFSYSNTSMDLYTAGDAKTALDAYAFLVNWLERFPQYKYREFYIAGESYAGHYVPQLAKLIYEKNNGTQNPTINLKGFLVGNAVTDDYNDYLGTFEYWWSHGLISDSTYHNLKKTCLFDSSEHPSPECVKNLNLASSEEGNIDPYSLYTKPCNSSASLKLGLGGRYPWLSRAYDPCTERYSNIYYNLPEVQAALHANTTGIKYPWKTCSDIVGSYWADSPRSMLPIYHELIAAGIKIWVFSGDTDAVVPVTATRYSISALKLPTLMNWYPWYDHGKVGGWSQVYKGLTLVTVAGAGHEVPLHRPRQALILFRHFLKDTPMPTQ
;
A
#
# COMPACT_ATOMS: atom_id res chain seq x y z
N MET A 1 3.31 57.03 66.83
CA MET A 1 3.83 55.65 66.84
C MET A 1 2.66 54.69 66.92
N ALA A 2 2.34 53.98 65.84
CA ALA A 2 1.58 52.72 65.83
C ALA A 2 1.51 52.25 64.37
N ARG A 3 2.26 51.21 64.03
CA ARG A 3 2.16 50.49 62.75
C ARG A 3 0.99 49.51 62.86
N GLY A 4 -0.03 49.66 62.03
CA GLY A 4 -1.08 48.65 61.82
C GLY A 4 -0.77 47.82 60.58
N LEU A 5 -0.64 46.51 60.74
CA LEU A 5 -0.49 45.54 59.66
C LEU A 5 -1.82 45.34 58.93
N ALA A 6 -1.80 45.37 57.60
CA ALA A 6 -2.82 44.74 56.76
C ALA A 6 -2.15 43.60 55.98
N ALA A 7 -2.58 42.37 56.26
CA ALA A 7 -2.11 41.14 55.63
C ALA A 7 -2.76 40.98 54.24
N ALA A 8 -1.95 40.73 53.21
CA ALA A 8 -2.44 40.28 51.91
C ALA A 8 -2.51 38.74 51.91
N LEU A 9 -3.72 38.19 51.78
CA LEU A 9 -3.92 36.77 51.47
C LEU A 9 -3.61 36.55 49.97
N LEU A 10 -2.55 35.79 49.67
CA LEU A 10 -2.38 35.15 48.37
C LEU A 10 -3.09 33.79 48.41
N ALA A 11 -4.16 33.64 47.63
CA ALA A 11 -4.76 32.33 47.36
C ALA A 11 -3.92 31.59 46.31
N LEU A 12 -3.26 30.50 46.72
CA LEU A 12 -2.67 29.52 45.80
C LEU A 12 -3.80 28.63 45.25
N LEU A 13 -4.15 28.81 43.98
CA LEU A 13 -4.91 27.82 43.22
C LEU A 13 -3.95 26.72 42.76
N ALA A 14 -3.91 25.60 43.49
CA ALA A 14 -3.27 24.39 43.02
C ALA A 14 -4.12 23.78 41.89
N ALA A 15 -3.62 23.85 40.66
CA ALA A 15 -4.21 23.13 39.53
C ALA A 15 -3.92 21.63 39.71
N ALA A 16 -4.90 20.88 40.22
CA ALA A 16 -4.86 19.43 40.21
C ALA A 16 -5.01 18.95 38.76
N SER A 17 -3.92 18.43 38.19
CA SER A 17 -3.96 17.73 36.91
C SER A 17 -4.77 16.44 37.07
N VAL A 18 -6.02 16.46 36.63
CA VAL A 18 -6.84 15.25 36.53
C VAL A 18 -6.29 14.44 35.35
N SER A 19 -5.43 13.46 35.64
CA SER A 19 -5.10 12.41 34.69
C SER A 19 -6.36 11.55 34.49
N LEU A 20 -7.01 11.70 33.34
CA LEU A 20 -8.04 10.76 32.91
C LEU A 20 -7.43 9.34 32.90
N PRO A 21 -8.09 8.32 33.47
CA PRO A 21 -7.61 6.96 33.36
C PRO A 21 -7.64 6.57 31.88
N SER A 22 -6.49 6.17 31.33
CA SER A 22 -6.48 5.44 30.07
C SER A 22 -7.37 4.22 30.27
N ALA A 23 -8.46 4.10 29.52
CA ALA A 23 -9.19 2.85 29.44
C ALA A 23 -8.16 1.75 29.14
N ALA A 24 -8.14 0.69 29.96
CA ALA A 24 -7.25 -0.44 29.70
C ALA A 24 -7.56 -0.93 28.28
N ALA A 25 -6.51 -1.16 27.48
CA ALA A 25 -6.67 -1.74 26.15
C ALA A 25 -7.47 -3.04 26.29
N PRO A 26 -8.41 -3.34 25.36
CA PRO A 26 -9.09 -4.63 25.35
C PRO A 26 -8.07 -5.77 25.46
N ALA A 27 -8.39 -6.83 26.21
CA ALA A 27 -7.47 -7.95 26.42
C ALA A 27 -6.96 -8.54 25.09
N ASP A 28 -7.84 -8.59 24.09
CA ASP A 28 -7.52 -9.04 22.73
C ASP A 28 -6.55 -8.11 21.99
N GLN A 29 -6.49 -6.81 22.31
CA GLN A 29 -5.51 -5.88 21.75
C GLN A 29 -4.13 -6.13 22.35
N GLU A 30 -4.03 -6.26 23.68
CA GLU A 30 -2.74 -6.50 24.33
C GLU A 30 -2.17 -7.88 23.97
N GLY A 31 -3.04 -8.86 23.71
CA GLY A 31 -2.66 -10.18 23.19
C GLY A 31 -1.98 -10.14 21.82
N ASP A 32 -2.30 -9.15 20.99
CA ASP A 32 -1.68 -8.96 19.67
C ASP A 32 -0.41 -8.10 19.72
N ARG A 33 -0.02 -7.58 20.90
CA ARG A 33 1.08 -6.62 21.02
C ARG A 33 2.43 -7.29 20.77
N ILE A 34 3.12 -6.87 19.72
CA ILE A 34 4.50 -7.28 19.45
C ILE A 34 5.42 -6.47 20.37
N ARG A 35 6.18 -7.16 21.23
CA ARG A 35 7.17 -6.51 22.12
C ARG A 35 8.41 -6.08 21.37
N GLU A 36 8.94 -7.00 20.57
CA GLU A 36 10.14 -6.81 19.78
C GLU A 36 10.15 -7.86 18.67
N LEU A 37 10.51 -7.44 17.45
CA LEU A 37 10.74 -8.38 16.35
C LEU A 37 12.19 -8.92 16.41
N PRO A 38 12.44 -10.20 16.04
CA PRO A 38 13.79 -10.71 15.92
C PRO A 38 14.66 -9.84 14.98
N GLY A 39 15.82 -9.43 15.46
CA GLY A 39 16.72 -8.56 14.68
C GLY A 39 16.24 -7.11 14.53
N GLN A 40 15.21 -6.68 15.26
CA GLN A 40 14.75 -5.29 15.32
C GLN A 40 15.87 -4.36 15.84
N PRO A 41 16.08 -3.19 15.21
CA PRO A 41 16.98 -2.19 15.78
C PRO A 41 16.46 -1.64 17.11
N PRO A 42 17.34 -1.22 18.04
CA PRO A 42 16.91 -0.63 19.30
C PRO A 42 16.21 0.74 19.09
N ASN A 43 15.59 1.25 20.16
CA ASN A 43 14.95 2.57 20.22
C ASN A 43 13.75 2.72 19.28
N VAL A 44 12.83 1.77 19.33
CA VAL A 44 11.51 1.88 18.67
C VAL A 44 10.56 2.63 19.60
N ASP A 45 10.03 3.75 19.13
CA ASP A 45 9.23 4.71 19.90
C ASP A 45 7.73 4.69 19.54
N PHE A 46 7.28 3.62 18.88
CA PHE A 46 5.89 3.37 18.52
C PHE A 46 5.47 1.96 18.93
N SER A 47 4.17 1.76 19.18
CA SER A 47 3.63 0.42 19.40
C SER A 47 3.33 -0.26 18.07
N GLN A 48 3.33 -1.59 18.08
CA GLN A 48 2.96 -2.38 16.93
C GLN A 48 2.23 -3.65 17.40
N TYR A 49 1.27 -4.10 16.61
CA TYR A 49 0.37 -5.20 16.94
C TYR A 49 0.14 -6.06 15.72
N SER A 50 0.06 -7.37 15.90
CA SER A 50 -0.27 -8.29 14.81
C SER A 50 -1.02 -9.49 15.34
N GLY A 51 -1.83 -10.06 14.46
CA GLY A 51 -2.66 -11.20 14.78
C GLY A 51 -3.71 -11.42 13.71
N TYR A 52 -4.78 -12.08 14.10
CA TYR A 52 -5.82 -12.53 13.18
C TYR A 52 -7.18 -11.92 13.50
N VAL A 53 -7.94 -11.59 12.47
CA VAL A 53 -9.36 -11.28 12.60
C VAL A 53 -10.15 -12.25 11.74
N THR A 54 -11.05 -12.99 12.37
CA THR A 54 -11.97 -13.91 11.69
C THR A 54 -12.99 -13.10 10.88
N VAL A 55 -13.03 -13.34 9.58
CA VAL A 55 -13.96 -12.69 8.63
C VAL A 55 -15.09 -13.64 8.21
N ASN A 56 -14.87 -14.95 8.34
CA ASN A 56 -15.92 -15.95 8.14
C ASN A 56 -15.74 -17.15 9.09
N PRO A 57 -16.47 -17.18 10.21
CA PRO A 57 -16.38 -18.27 11.19
C PRO A 57 -16.77 -19.63 10.62
N ALA A 58 -17.81 -19.68 9.77
CA ALA A 58 -18.32 -20.94 9.21
C ALA A 58 -17.28 -21.66 8.33
N ARG A 59 -16.39 -20.90 7.67
CA ARG A 59 -15.31 -21.45 6.85
C ARG A 59 -13.97 -21.51 7.57
N GLY A 60 -13.90 -20.96 8.79
CA GLY A 60 -12.65 -20.77 9.53
C GLY A 60 -11.68 -19.85 8.79
N ARG A 61 -12.19 -18.79 8.17
CA ARG A 61 -11.41 -17.83 7.39
C ARG A 61 -11.03 -16.63 8.25
N ALA A 62 -9.74 -16.35 8.32
CA ALA A 62 -9.18 -15.24 9.10
C ALA A 62 -8.08 -14.53 8.32
N LEU A 63 -8.07 -13.20 8.41
CA LEU A 63 -7.04 -12.37 7.79
C LEU A 63 -6.02 -11.93 8.84
N PHE A 64 -4.75 -12.03 8.49
CA PHE A 64 -3.62 -11.56 9.26
C PHE A 64 -3.40 -10.07 9.01
N TYR A 65 -3.07 -9.34 10.07
CA TYR A 65 -2.73 -7.93 9.98
C TYR A 65 -1.48 -7.60 10.79
N TRP A 66 -0.85 -6.48 10.42
CA TRP A 66 0.17 -5.83 11.22
C TRP A 66 -0.15 -4.33 11.31
N LEU A 67 -0.50 -3.86 12.51
CA LEU A 67 -0.64 -2.45 12.84
C LEU A 67 0.71 -1.91 13.31
N VAL A 68 1.15 -0.82 12.69
CA VAL A 68 2.25 0.02 13.16
C VAL A 68 1.67 1.38 13.56
N GLU A 69 1.75 1.72 14.84
CA GLU A 69 1.24 3.01 15.32
C GLU A 69 2.09 4.17 14.83
N ALA A 70 1.44 5.33 14.77
CA ALA A 70 2.09 6.56 14.37
C ALA A 70 3.22 6.93 15.35
N ALA A 71 4.38 7.30 14.81
CA ALA A 71 5.48 7.81 15.61
C ALA A 71 5.07 9.16 16.26
N PRO A 72 5.67 9.57 17.38
CA PRO A 72 5.30 10.80 18.09
C PRO A 72 5.25 12.06 17.22
N ALA A 73 6.09 12.12 16.17
CA ALA A 73 6.15 13.23 15.21
C ALA A 73 4.88 13.42 14.37
N ALA A 74 3.99 12.43 14.28
CA ALA A 74 2.71 12.54 13.57
C ALA A 74 1.64 13.31 14.36
N GLY A 75 1.89 13.57 15.65
CA GLY A 75 0.94 14.24 16.55
C GLY A 75 -0.02 13.28 17.27
N PRO A 76 -0.81 13.81 18.21
CA PRO A 76 -1.58 12.98 19.17
C PRO A 76 -2.78 12.25 18.54
N ILE A 77 -3.28 12.72 17.39
CA ILE A 77 -4.45 12.16 16.70
C ILE A 77 -4.11 11.95 15.22
N ALA A 78 -3.10 11.12 14.95
CA ALA A 78 -2.75 10.73 13.59
C ALA A 78 -3.87 9.87 12.95
N PRO A 79 -4.13 9.97 11.63
CA PRO A 79 -5.14 9.16 10.94
C PRO A 79 -4.79 7.66 10.94
N LEU A 80 -5.76 6.82 10.58
CA LEU A 80 -5.56 5.40 10.30
C LEU A 80 -5.52 5.18 8.78
N VAL A 81 -4.51 4.48 8.28
CA VAL A 81 -4.37 4.16 6.87
C VAL A 81 -4.23 2.65 6.71
N LEU A 82 -5.21 2.04 6.07
CA LEU A 82 -5.13 0.66 5.60
C LEU A 82 -4.21 0.62 4.38
N TRP A 83 -3.23 -0.29 4.36
CA TRP A 83 -2.37 -0.54 3.20
C TRP A 83 -2.66 -1.92 2.61
N LEU A 84 -2.87 -1.96 1.29
CA LEU A 84 -3.12 -3.17 0.50
C LEU A 84 -2.13 -3.24 -0.66
N ASN A 85 -1.28 -4.28 -0.70
CA ASN A 85 -0.57 -4.62 -1.94
C ASN A 85 -1.49 -5.38 -2.91
N GLY A 86 -1.07 -5.49 -4.16
CA GLY A 86 -1.83 -6.09 -5.24
C GLY A 86 -1.52 -7.57 -5.49
N GLY A 87 -0.98 -7.86 -6.66
CA GLY A 87 -0.79 -9.21 -7.21
C GLY A 87 -1.68 -9.44 -8.43
N PRO A 88 -2.87 -10.06 -8.29
CA PRO A 88 -3.58 -10.38 -7.04
C PRO A 88 -2.90 -11.46 -6.19
N GLY A 89 -3.06 -11.38 -4.87
CA GLY A 89 -2.55 -12.40 -3.95
C GLY A 89 -1.17 -12.12 -3.33
N CYS A 90 -0.69 -10.87 -3.36
CA CYS A 90 0.59 -10.48 -2.76
C CYS A 90 0.42 -9.86 -1.37
N SER A 91 1.41 -10.08 -0.51
CA SER A 91 1.38 -9.73 0.90
C SER A 91 1.64 -8.24 1.14
N SER A 92 0.73 -7.61 1.89
CA SER A 92 0.91 -6.25 2.42
C SER A 92 2.00 -6.13 3.48
N VAL A 93 2.36 -7.25 4.12
CA VAL A 93 3.45 -7.31 5.11
C VAL A 93 4.80 -7.47 4.42
N GLY A 94 4.85 -8.29 3.37
CA GLY A 94 6.03 -8.47 2.52
C GLY A 94 6.45 -7.15 1.86
N TYR A 95 5.66 -6.68 0.91
CA TYR A 95 5.99 -5.48 0.13
C TYR A 95 5.76 -4.18 0.93
N GLY A 96 4.50 -3.90 1.28
CA GLY A 96 4.11 -2.67 1.97
C GLY A 96 4.89 -2.39 3.26
N ALA A 97 4.89 -3.33 4.20
CA ALA A 97 5.55 -3.11 5.48
C ALA A 97 7.08 -3.19 5.39
N SER A 98 7.63 -4.15 4.63
CA SER A 98 9.07 -4.49 4.70
C SER A 98 9.92 -3.92 3.58
N GLU A 99 9.32 -3.50 2.48
CA GLU A 99 10.02 -3.02 1.28
C GLU A 99 9.68 -1.55 1.01
N GLU A 100 8.48 -1.09 1.36
CA GLU A 100 7.93 0.19 0.90
C GLU A 100 7.67 1.25 1.98
N VAL A 101 6.59 1.15 2.76
CA VAL A 101 6.09 2.27 3.59
C VAL A 101 6.26 2.05 5.08
N GLY A 102 6.46 0.80 5.51
CA GLY A 102 6.63 0.44 6.92
C GLY A 102 7.95 0.92 7.56
N PRO A 103 8.07 0.77 8.90
CA PRO A 103 9.14 1.36 9.69
C PRO A 103 10.47 0.61 9.59
N PHE A 104 10.43 -0.65 9.15
CA PHE A 104 11.60 -1.51 9.07
C PHE A 104 11.84 -1.99 7.64
N ARG A 105 13.09 -2.36 7.39
CA ARG A 105 13.55 -3.04 6.19
C ARG A 105 14.32 -4.28 6.58
N ILE A 106 14.16 -5.34 5.82
CA ILE A 106 14.88 -6.59 6.01
C ILE A 106 16.25 -6.47 5.35
N ARG A 107 17.30 -6.89 6.04
CA ARG A 107 18.66 -6.94 5.47
C ARG A 107 18.83 -8.14 4.54
N PRO A 108 19.86 -8.14 3.67
CA PRO A 108 20.13 -9.26 2.78
C PRO A 108 20.36 -10.62 3.43
N ASP A 109 20.60 -10.66 4.75
CA ASP A 109 20.70 -11.91 5.51
C ASP A 109 19.34 -12.58 5.76
N GLY A 110 18.23 -11.88 5.50
CA GLY A 110 16.87 -12.34 5.81
C GLY A 110 16.60 -12.54 7.29
N LYS A 111 17.40 -11.91 8.18
CA LYS A 111 17.38 -12.16 9.62
C LYS A 111 17.39 -10.90 10.47
N THR A 112 18.00 -9.83 9.97
CA THR A 112 18.13 -8.57 10.73
C THR A 112 17.37 -7.44 10.05
N LEU A 113 16.89 -6.50 10.86
CA LEU A 113 16.12 -5.35 10.41
C LEU A 113 16.94 -4.05 10.49
N TYR A 114 16.52 -3.04 9.73
CA TYR A 114 17.00 -1.67 9.89
C TYR A 114 15.90 -0.64 9.71
N HIS A 115 16.06 0.53 10.36
CA HIS A 115 15.09 1.61 10.32
C HIS A 115 14.90 2.20 8.92
N ASN A 116 13.65 2.29 8.46
CA ASN A 116 13.25 3.10 7.32
C ASN A 116 13.09 4.57 7.77
N LYS A 117 14.05 5.41 7.39
CA LYS A 117 14.02 6.85 7.71
C LYS A 117 12.86 7.61 7.08
N ASN A 118 12.17 7.05 6.08
CA ASN A 118 11.05 7.70 5.40
C ASN A 118 9.75 6.90 5.56
N SER A 119 9.61 6.10 6.62
CA SER A 119 8.37 5.40 6.88
C SER A 119 7.18 6.35 6.99
N TRP A 120 6.04 5.89 6.49
CA TRP A 120 4.79 6.60 6.52
C TRP A 120 4.17 6.65 7.92
N ASN A 121 4.64 5.81 8.87
CA ASN A 121 4.19 5.89 10.26
C ASN A 121 4.60 7.22 10.94
N LYS A 122 5.46 8.01 10.30
CA LYS A 122 5.76 9.40 10.69
C LYS A 122 4.62 10.38 10.42
N ALA A 123 3.53 9.94 9.81
CA ALA A 123 2.37 10.76 9.49
C ALA A 123 1.01 10.08 9.80
N ALA A 124 0.98 8.75 9.96
CA ALA A 124 -0.26 7.99 10.18
C ALA A 124 -0.02 6.71 10.99
N ASN A 125 -1.10 6.09 11.48
CA ASN A 125 -1.08 4.70 11.88
C ASN A 125 -1.26 3.85 10.63
N LEU A 126 -0.38 2.86 10.41
CA LEU A 126 -0.39 2.01 9.23
C LEU A 126 -0.93 0.63 9.58
N LEU A 127 -2.00 0.21 8.92
CA LEU A 127 -2.59 -1.12 9.07
C LEU A 127 -2.33 -1.91 7.81
N PHE A 128 -1.36 -2.82 7.85
CA PHE A 128 -1.06 -3.72 6.74
C PHE A 128 -1.97 -4.94 6.86
N LEU A 129 -2.76 -5.22 5.82
CA LEU A 129 -3.67 -6.36 5.78
C LEU A 129 -3.25 -7.34 4.69
N GLU A 130 -2.91 -8.57 5.08
CA GLU A 130 -2.70 -9.64 4.10
C GLU A 130 -4.07 -10.16 3.65
N SER A 131 -4.44 -9.86 2.41
CA SER A 131 -5.75 -10.19 1.85
C SER A 131 -5.61 -10.61 0.39
N PRO A 132 -6.37 -11.62 -0.08
CA PRO A 132 -7.36 -12.42 0.67
C PRO A 132 -6.74 -13.58 1.46
N ALA A 133 -7.58 -14.47 2.02
CA ALA A 133 -7.13 -15.73 2.61
C ALA A 133 -6.31 -16.56 1.60
N GLY A 134 -5.16 -17.07 2.04
CA GLY A 134 -4.13 -17.67 1.19
C GLY A 134 -2.89 -16.80 1.03
N VAL A 135 -3.02 -15.48 1.24
CA VAL A 135 -1.92 -14.53 1.12
C VAL A 135 -1.14 -14.46 2.43
N GLY A 136 0.18 -14.69 2.34
CA GLY A 136 1.08 -14.61 3.48
C GLY A 136 0.65 -15.52 4.63
N PHE A 137 0.26 -14.93 5.75
CA PHE A 137 -0.23 -15.64 6.93
C PHE A 137 -1.76 -15.75 7.00
N SER A 138 -2.51 -15.07 6.14
CA SER A 138 -3.97 -15.15 6.09
C SER A 138 -4.43 -16.51 5.58
N TYR A 139 -5.42 -17.13 6.23
CA TYR A 139 -5.79 -18.53 5.92
C TYR A 139 -7.30 -18.78 5.92
N SER A 140 -7.68 -19.93 5.39
CA SER A 140 -9.00 -20.53 5.55
C SER A 140 -8.88 -22.00 5.92
N ASN A 141 -9.72 -22.45 6.85
CA ASN A 141 -9.86 -23.89 7.14
C ASN A 141 -10.60 -24.63 6.02
N THR A 142 -11.24 -23.91 5.08
CA THR A 142 -11.82 -24.48 3.87
C THR A 142 -10.92 -24.24 2.67
N SER A 143 -10.20 -25.27 2.23
CA SER A 143 -9.20 -25.17 1.15
C SER A 143 -9.74 -24.59 -0.17
N MET A 144 -11.02 -24.83 -0.49
CA MET A 144 -11.67 -24.31 -1.71
C MET A 144 -11.73 -22.77 -1.75
N ASP A 145 -11.64 -22.10 -0.60
CA ASP A 145 -11.61 -20.63 -0.57
C ASP A 145 -10.37 -20.06 -1.27
N LEU A 146 -9.26 -20.82 -1.30
CA LEU A 146 -8.03 -20.41 -1.98
C LEU A 146 -8.15 -20.43 -3.51
N TYR A 147 -9.08 -21.23 -4.05
CA TYR A 147 -9.28 -21.43 -5.50
C TYR A 147 -10.47 -20.64 -6.05
N THR A 148 -11.13 -19.87 -5.19
CA THR A 148 -12.32 -19.09 -5.55
C THR A 148 -12.21 -17.64 -5.07
N ALA A 149 -10.99 -17.22 -4.68
CA ALA A 149 -10.72 -15.82 -4.36
C ALA A 149 -11.01 -14.94 -5.58
N GLY A 150 -11.37 -13.69 -5.34
CA GLY A 150 -11.82 -12.76 -6.37
C GLY A 150 -12.20 -11.43 -5.75
N ASP A 151 -12.40 -10.41 -6.59
CA ASP A 151 -12.58 -9.02 -6.16
C ASP A 151 -13.74 -8.84 -5.18
N ALA A 152 -14.93 -9.35 -5.52
CA ALA A 152 -16.13 -9.17 -4.70
C ALA A 152 -15.97 -9.77 -3.31
N LYS A 153 -15.41 -10.98 -3.21
CA LYS A 153 -15.17 -11.66 -1.94
C LYS A 153 -14.10 -10.94 -1.13
N THR A 154 -13.04 -10.48 -1.78
CA THR A 154 -11.92 -9.78 -1.13
C THR A 154 -12.39 -8.45 -0.51
N ALA A 155 -13.24 -7.69 -1.20
CA ALA A 155 -13.82 -6.47 -0.66
C ALA A 155 -14.74 -6.74 0.56
N LEU A 156 -15.58 -7.77 0.49
CA LEU A 156 -16.46 -8.18 1.60
C LEU A 156 -15.66 -8.63 2.83
N ASP A 157 -14.63 -9.43 2.63
CA ASP A 157 -13.77 -9.92 3.72
C ASP A 157 -12.95 -8.79 4.33
N ALA A 158 -12.41 -7.86 3.54
CA ALA A 158 -11.69 -6.69 4.05
C ALA A 158 -12.62 -5.75 4.83
N TYR A 159 -13.88 -5.59 4.41
CA TYR A 159 -14.87 -4.84 5.17
C TYR A 159 -15.21 -5.53 6.51
N ALA A 160 -15.48 -6.84 6.48
CA ALA A 160 -15.74 -7.62 7.69
C ALA A 160 -14.54 -7.58 8.65
N PHE A 161 -13.31 -7.62 8.11
CA PHE A 161 -12.08 -7.42 8.86
C PHE A 161 -12.10 -6.06 9.58
N LEU A 162 -12.34 -4.96 8.87
CA LEU A 162 -12.32 -3.61 9.47
C LEU A 162 -13.37 -3.46 10.59
N VAL A 163 -14.59 -3.95 10.37
CA VAL A 163 -15.66 -3.92 11.38
C VAL A 163 -15.23 -4.68 12.64
N ASN A 164 -14.78 -5.92 12.48
CA ASN A 164 -14.39 -6.77 13.61
C ASN A 164 -13.10 -6.28 14.29
N TRP A 165 -12.16 -5.74 13.53
CA TRP A 165 -10.90 -5.18 14.04
C TRP A 165 -11.13 -3.93 14.88
N LEU A 166 -12.07 -3.06 14.50
CA LEU A 166 -12.40 -1.86 15.27
C LEU A 166 -13.05 -2.18 16.63
N GLU A 167 -13.65 -3.36 16.81
CA GLU A 167 -14.08 -3.81 18.14
C GLU A 167 -12.89 -4.17 19.04
N ARG A 168 -11.80 -4.66 18.44
CA ARG A 168 -10.55 -4.95 19.15
C ARG A 168 -9.72 -3.70 19.41
N PHE A 169 -9.79 -2.72 18.52
CA PHE A 169 -9.09 -1.43 18.62
C PHE A 169 -10.06 -0.22 18.61
N PRO A 170 -10.90 -0.06 19.65
CA PRO A 170 -11.97 0.95 19.68
C PRO A 170 -11.46 2.40 19.60
N GLN A 171 -10.21 2.67 19.96
CA GLN A 171 -9.56 3.99 19.86
C GLN A 171 -9.39 4.52 18.43
N TYR A 172 -9.57 3.65 17.42
CA TYR A 172 -9.57 4.03 16.01
C TYR A 172 -10.97 4.26 15.43
N LYS A 173 -12.05 3.97 16.17
CA LYS A 173 -13.42 4.31 15.73
C LYS A 173 -13.55 5.81 15.53
N TYR A 174 -14.27 6.22 14.47
CA TYR A 174 -14.53 7.60 14.08
C TYR A 174 -13.30 8.43 13.64
N ARG A 175 -12.09 7.88 13.77
CA ARG A 175 -10.87 8.51 13.32
C ARG A 175 -10.86 8.62 11.80
N GLU A 176 -10.20 9.65 11.27
CA GLU A 176 -9.99 9.75 9.83
C GLU A 176 -9.33 8.49 9.30
N PHE A 177 -10.03 7.85 8.36
CA PHE A 177 -9.64 6.59 7.76
C PHE A 177 -9.37 6.80 6.28
N TYR A 178 -8.22 6.31 5.83
CA TYR A 178 -7.86 6.26 4.42
C TYR A 178 -7.48 4.84 4.03
N ILE A 179 -7.64 4.54 2.75
CA ILE A 179 -7.15 3.30 2.16
C ILE A 179 -6.03 3.68 1.19
N ALA A 180 -4.90 3.01 1.29
CA ALA A 180 -3.80 3.13 0.37
C ALA A 180 -3.44 1.75 -0.19
N GLY A 181 -2.89 1.74 -1.39
CA GLY A 181 -2.39 0.50 -1.98
C GLY A 181 -1.67 0.73 -3.29
N GLU A 182 -1.22 -0.35 -3.90
CA GLU A 182 -0.52 -0.30 -5.18
C GLU A 182 -0.86 -1.48 -6.11
N SER A 183 -0.52 -1.35 -7.39
CA SER A 183 -0.66 -2.40 -8.38
C SER A 183 -2.13 -2.83 -8.55
N TYR A 184 -2.42 -4.13 -8.47
CA TYR A 184 -3.78 -4.67 -8.47
C TYR A 184 -4.66 -4.16 -7.31
N ALA A 185 -4.09 -3.53 -6.27
CA ALA A 185 -4.89 -2.82 -5.28
C ALA A 185 -5.64 -1.61 -5.88
N GLY A 186 -5.31 -1.21 -7.12
CA GLY A 186 -6.16 -0.35 -7.94
C GLY A 186 -7.58 -0.89 -8.16
N HIS A 187 -7.81 -2.19 -7.99
CA HIS A 187 -9.13 -2.82 -7.88
C HIS A 187 -9.62 -2.91 -6.43
N TYR A 188 -8.77 -3.39 -5.51
CA TYR A 188 -9.16 -3.63 -4.12
C TYR A 188 -9.60 -2.35 -3.39
N VAL A 189 -8.82 -1.29 -3.53
CA VAL A 189 -8.99 -0.03 -2.83
C VAL A 189 -10.31 0.66 -3.20
N PRO A 190 -10.63 0.93 -4.48
CA PRO A 190 -11.90 1.57 -4.82
C PRO A 190 -13.11 0.69 -4.50
N GLN A 191 -13.03 -0.63 -4.64
CA GLN A 191 -14.13 -1.53 -4.29
C GLN A 191 -14.42 -1.53 -2.79
N LEU A 192 -13.38 -1.59 -1.95
CA LEU A 192 -13.55 -1.47 -0.50
C LEU A 192 -14.04 -0.07 -0.11
N ALA A 193 -13.52 0.99 -0.72
CA ALA A 193 -13.97 2.36 -0.48
C ALA A 193 -15.45 2.53 -0.82
N LYS A 194 -15.91 1.98 -1.95
CA LYS A 194 -17.33 1.94 -2.33
C LYS A 194 -18.17 1.21 -1.32
N LEU A 195 -17.78 0.00 -0.93
CA LEU A 195 -18.53 -0.78 0.06
C LEU A 195 -18.66 -0.03 1.40
N ILE A 196 -17.59 0.61 1.88
CA ILE A 196 -17.64 1.44 3.09
C ILE A 196 -18.57 2.64 2.90
N TYR A 197 -18.46 3.34 1.77
CA TYR A 197 -19.33 4.48 1.46
C TYR A 197 -20.82 4.08 1.46
N GLU A 198 -21.17 2.98 0.79
CA GLU A 198 -22.54 2.44 0.75
C GLU A 198 -23.05 2.08 2.15
N LYS A 199 -22.21 1.45 2.98
CA LYS A 199 -22.56 1.07 4.36
C LYS A 199 -22.68 2.27 5.30
N ASN A 200 -21.99 3.36 5.00
CA ASN A 200 -22.07 4.61 5.74
C ASN A 200 -23.27 5.48 5.30
N ASN A 201 -23.93 5.17 4.18
CA ASN A 201 -25.00 6.00 3.66
C ASN A 201 -26.12 6.21 4.69
N GLY A 202 -26.53 7.46 4.89
CA GLY A 202 -27.52 7.84 5.91
C GLY A 202 -27.04 7.79 7.36
N THR A 203 -25.80 7.37 7.63
CA THR A 203 -25.25 7.31 8.99
C THR A 203 -24.55 8.62 9.34
N GLN A 204 -25.05 9.29 10.39
CA GLN A 204 -24.36 10.44 10.97
C GLN A 204 -23.17 9.95 11.80
N ASN A 205 -21.95 10.39 11.47
CA ASN A 205 -20.68 9.98 12.10
C ASN A 205 -20.41 8.46 12.02
N PRO A 206 -20.11 7.93 10.83
CA PRO A 206 -19.83 6.50 10.67
C PRO A 206 -18.60 6.05 11.46
N THR A 207 -18.64 4.83 11.98
CA THR A 207 -17.54 4.19 12.72
C THR A 207 -16.27 4.11 11.88
N ILE A 208 -16.41 3.75 10.59
CA ILE A 208 -15.33 3.82 9.59
C ILE A 208 -15.48 5.16 8.86
N ASN A 209 -14.79 6.18 9.36
CA ASN A 209 -14.85 7.56 8.83
C ASN A 209 -13.93 7.72 7.62
N LEU A 210 -14.31 7.11 6.50
CA LEU A 210 -13.57 7.16 5.23
C LEU A 210 -13.47 8.59 4.70
N LYS A 211 -12.23 9.06 4.51
CA LYS A 211 -11.92 10.39 3.97
C LYS A 211 -11.42 10.37 2.53
N GLY A 212 -10.81 9.28 2.11
CA GLY A 212 -10.20 9.20 0.79
C GLY A 212 -9.35 7.95 0.59
N PHE A 213 -8.83 7.81 -0.62
CA PHE A 213 -7.87 6.77 -0.92
C PHE A 213 -6.73 7.24 -1.83
N LEU A 214 -5.63 6.50 -1.77
CA LEU A 214 -4.38 6.77 -2.49
C LEU A 214 -3.91 5.47 -3.17
N VAL A 215 -3.80 5.43 -4.49
CA VAL A 215 -3.32 4.23 -5.20
C VAL A 215 -2.11 4.51 -6.07
N GLY A 216 -1.11 3.62 -6.00
CA GLY A 216 0.16 3.71 -6.72
C GLY A 216 0.23 2.71 -7.88
N ASN A 217 0.70 3.15 -9.05
CA ASN A 217 0.94 2.30 -10.22
C ASN A 217 -0.22 1.31 -10.44
N ALA A 218 -1.43 1.86 -10.41
CA ALA A 218 -2.65 1.11 -10.12
C ALA A 218 -3.32 0.59 -11.39
N VAL A 219 -3.57 -0.72 -11.44
CA VAL A 219 -4.48 -1.31 -12.45
C VAL A 219 -5.87 -0.74 -12.22
N THR A 220 -6.48 -0.16 -13.25
CA THR A 220 -7.71 0.64 -13.13
C THR A 220 -8.74 0.28 -14.19
N ASP A 221 -8.31 0.07 -15.43
CA ASP A 221 -9.20 -0.20 -16.57
C ASP A 221 -8.45 -0.97 -17.66
N ASP A 222 -8.83 -2.22 -17.89
CA ASP A 222 -8.10 -3.15 -18.76
C ASP A 222 -7.78 -2.57 -20.14
N TYR A 223 -8.74 -1.85 -20.74
CA TYR A 223 -8.55 -1.26 -22.07
C TYR A 223 -7.50 -0.14 -22.05
N ASN A 224 -7.65 0.81 -21.12
CA ASN A 224 -6.76 1.96 -21.03
C ASN A 224 -5.37 1.56 -20.50
N ASP A 225 -5.33 0.56 -19.61
CA ASP A 225 -4.09 0.03 -19.08
C ASP A 225 -3.31 -0.70 -20.17
N TYR A 226 -3.94 -1.58 -20.95
CA TYR A 226 -3.28 -2.20 -22.10
C TYR A 226 -2.83 -1.18 -23.15
N LEU A 227 -3.68 -0.21 -23.49
CA LEU A 227 -3.33 0.84 -24.44
C LEU A 227 -2.07 1.59 -23.99
N GLY A 228 -2.04 2.02 -22.73
CA GLY A 228 -0.91 2.76 -22.18
C GLY A 228 0.34 1.92 -22.00
N THR A 229 0.21 0.67 -21.58
CA THR A 229 1.33 -0.26 -21.39
C THR A 229 2.01 -0.57 -22.72
N PHE A 230 1.24 -0.92 -23.76
CA PHE A 230 1.83 -1.23 -25.06
C PHE A 230 2.48 0.00 -25.71
N GLU A 231 1.88 1.18 -25.54
CA GLU A 231 2.51 2.43 -25.99
C GLU A 231 3.79 2.74 -25.23
N TYR A 232 3.84 2.47 -23.93
CA TYR A 232 5.05 2.64 -23.12
C TYR A 232 6.16 1.72 -23.59
N TRP A 233 5.88 0.42 -23.72
CA TRP A 233 6.87 -0.56 -24.19
C TRP A 233 7.42 -0.19 -25.57
N TRP A 234 6.55 0.17 -26.50
CA TRP A 234 6.96 0.56 -27.86
C TRP A 234 7.79 1.85 -27.85
N SER A 235 7.32 2.90 -27.16
CA SER A 235 8.03 4.19 -27.10
C SER A 235 9.37 4.13 -26.37
N HIS A 236 9.56 3.14 -25.49
CA HIS A 236 10.82 2.89 -24.78
C HIS A 236 11.71 1.87 -25.50
N GLY A 237 11.32 1.40 -26.69
CA GLY A 237 12.11 0.49 -27.52
C GLY A 237 12.19 -0.94 -26.98
N LEU A 238 11.23 -1.36 -26.15
CA LEU A 238 11.18 -2.69 -25.55
C LEU A 238 10.58 -3.74 -26.49
N ILE A 239 9.72 -3.31 -27.41
CA ILE A 239 9.02 -4.19 -28.34
C ILE A 239 9.09 -3.66 -29.77
N SER A 240 8.98 -4.55 -30.75
CA SER A 240 8.97 -4.22 -32.17
C SER A 240 7.65 -3.58 -32.62
N ASP A 241 7.69 -2.87 -33.76
CA ASP A 241 6.47 -2.34 -34.40
C ASP A 241 5.44 -3.44 -34.63
N SER A 242 5.86 -4.63 -35.10
CA SER A 242 4.96 -5.76 -35.32
C SER A 242 4.29 -6.24 -34.04
N THR A 243 5.03 -6.36 -32.94
CA THR A 243 4.51 -6.78 -31.65
C THR A 243 3.52 -5.76 -31.11
N TYR A 244 3.85 -4.47 -31.18
CA TYR A 244 2.96 -3.38 -30.78
C TYR A 244 1.62 -3.41 -31.55
N HIS A 245 1.65 -3.59 -32.87
CA HIS A 245 0.42 -3.71 -33.69
C HIS A 245 -0.39 -4.96 -33.33
N ASN A 246 0.27 -6.11 -33.13
CA ASN A 246 -0.40 -7.35 -32.77
C ASN A 246 -1.06 -7.29 -31.39
N LEU A 247 -0.34 -6.81 -30.37
CA LEU A 247 -0.88 -6.58 -29.02
C LEU A 247 -2.12 -5.70 -29.06
N LYS A 248 -2.08 -4.59 -29.81
CA LYS A 248 -3.26 -3.71 -29.94
C LYS A 248 -4.45 -4.40 -30.60
N LYS A 249 -4.20 -5.29 -31.56
CA LYS A 249 -5.25 -6.03 -32.25
C LYS A 249 -5.87 -7.11 -31.39
N THR A 250 -5.08 -7.81 -30.57
CA THR A 250 -5.51 -9.04 -29.89
C THR A 250 -5.85 -8.85 -28.41
N CYS A 251 -5.32 -7.82 -27.74
CA CYS A 251 -5.42 -7.68 -26.28
C CYS A 251 -6.27 -6.50 -25.80
N LEU A 252 -6.45 -5.42 -26.58
CA LEU A 252 -7.05 -4.17 -26.05
C LEU A 252 -8.42 -4.34 -25.40
N PHE A 253 -9.24 -5.28 -25.87
CA PHE A 253 -10.58 -5.54 -25.34
C PHE A 253 -10.64 -6.78 -24.46
N ASP A 254 -9.49 -7.33 -24.08
CA ASP A 254 -9.35 -8.62 -23.40
C ASP A 254 -9.14 -8.49 -21.88
N SER A 255 -9.18 -9.64 -21.19
CA SER A 255 -8.70 -9.86 -19.82
C SER A 255 -7.34 -9.27 -19.56
N SER A 256 -7.12 -8.33 -18.64
CA SER A 256 -5.82 -8.26 -17.96
C SER A 256 -5.53 -9.56 -17.20
N GLU A 257 -6.46 -9.95 -16.33
CA GLU A 257 -6.38 -11.17 -15.50
C GLU A 257 -6.71 -12.47 -16.26
N HIS A 258 -7.68 -12.42 -17.18
CA HIS A 258 -8.17 -13.58 -17.94
C HIS A 258 -7.98 -13.41 -19.46
N PRO A 259 -6.75 -13.20 -19.95
CA PRO A 259 -6.50 -12.97 -21.37
C PRO A 259 -6.78 -14.22 -22.21
N SER A 260 -7.25 -14.02 -23.43
CA SER A 260 -7.41 -15.05 -24.44
C SER A 260 -6.06 -15.67 -24.83
N PRO A 261 -6.05 -16.92 -25.34
CA PRO A 261 -4.81 -17.57 -25.79
C PRO A 261 -4.05 -16.78 -26.87
N GLU A 262 -4.76 -16.02 -27.72
CA GLU A 262 -4.14 -15.19 -28.75
C GLU A 262 -3.45 -13.97 -28.11
N CYS A 263 -4.08 -13.32 -27.13
CA CYS A 263 -3.45 -12.25 -26.38
C CYS A 263 -2.21 -12.75 -25.61
N VAL A 264 -2.33 -13.86 -24.88
CA VAL A 264 -1.21 -14.49 -24.15
C VAL A 264 -0.02 -14.77 -25.06
N LYS A 265 -0.27 -15.24 -26.29
CA LYS A 265 0.80 -15.48 -27.27
C LYS A 265 1.57 -14.20 -27.61
N ASN A 266 0.87 -13.07 -27.80
CA ASN A 266 1.52 -11.79 -28.12
C ASN A 266 2.19 -11.14 -26.89
N LEU A 267 1.63 -11.32 -25.69
CA LEU A 267 2.29 -10.91 -24.44
C LEU A 267 3.59 -11.68 -24.21
N ASN A 268 3.61 -13.00 -24.48
CA ASN A 268 4.84 -13.80 -24.42
C ASN A 268 5.88 -13.36 -25.46
N LEU A 269 5.45 -12.96 -26.65
CA LEU A 269 6.34 -12.40 -27.67
C LEU A 269 6.95 -11.09 -27.19
N ALA A 270 6.15 -10.17 -26.63
CA ALA A 270 6.62 -8.92 -26.04
C ALA A 270 7.67 -9.16 -24.94
N SER A 271 7.36 -10.04 -23.99
CA SER A 271 8.30 -10.43 -22.93
C SER A 271 9.62 -11.00 -23.47
N SER A 272 9.57 -11.74 -24.58
CA SER A 272 10.79 -12.25 -25.23
C SER A 272 11.62 -11.16 -25.92
N GLU A 273 10.99 -10.10 -26.43
CA GLU A 273 11.66 -8.95 -27.04
C GLU A 273 12.29 -8.04 -25.97
N GLU A 274 11.61 -7.85 -24.84
CA GLU A 274 12.11 -7.12 -23.68
C GLU A 274 13.42 -7.70 -23.13
N GLY A 275 13.51 -9.04 -23.09
CA GLY A 275 14.68 -9.76 -22.60
C GLY A 275 14.82 -9.73 -21.07
N ASN A 276 16.05 -9.82 -20.59
CA ASN A 276 16.34 -9.90 -19.14
C ASN A 276 16.43 -8.48 -18.53
N ILE A 277 15.27 -7.88 -18.29
CA ILE A 277 15.13 -6.59 -17.60
C ILE A 277 14.35 -6.76 -16.28
N ASP A 278 14.38 -5.72 -15.44
CA ASP A 278 13.42 -5.59 -14.34
C ASP A 278 12.23 -4.74 -14.84
N PRO A 279 11.07 -5.33 -15.14
CA PRO A 279 9.92 -4.58 -15.64
C PRO A 279 9.31 -3.65 -14.56
N TYR A 280 9.59 -3.88 -13.29
CA TYR A 280 9.14 -3.01 -12.20
C TYR A 280 9.98 -1.73 -12.11
N SER A 281 11.18 -1.69 -12.71
CA SER A 281 11.97 -0.49 -12.85
C SER A 281 12.95 -0.61 -14.02
N LEU A 282 12.55 -0.08 -15.19
CA LEU A 282 13.23 -0.29 -16.46
C LEU A 282 14.74 0.01 -16.44
N TYR A 283 15.17 0.99 -15.64
CA TYR A 283 16.57 1.42 -15.56
C TYR A 283 17.34 0.81 -14.38
N THR A 284 16.75 -0.17 -13.70
CA THR A 284 17.39 -0.97 -12.65
C THR A 284 17.90 -2.28 -13.24
N LYS A 285 19.02 -2.78 -12.71
CA LYS A 285 19.51 -4.11 -13.07
C LYS A 285 18.57 -5.20 -12.52
N PRO A 286 18.34 -6.31 -13.25
CA PRO A 286 17.58 -7.45 -12.73
C PRO A 286 18.22 -8.12 -11.50
N CYS A 287 17.41 -8.83 -10.73
CA CYS A 287 17.89 -9.77 -9.73
C CYS A 287 18.42 -11.05 -10.42
N ASN A 288 19.75 -11.21 -10.50
CA ASN A 288 20.32 -12.44 -11.05
C ASN A 288 20.15 -13.60 -10.06
N SER A 289 19.46 -14.66 -10.49
CA SER A 289 19.27 -15.92 -9.77
C SER A 289 20.53 -16.80 -9.75
N SER A 290 21.70 -16.26 -9.41
CA SER A 290 22.89 -16.97 -8.92
C SER A 290 24.07 -16.03 -8.83
N ALA A 291 24.81 -16.11 -7.72
CA ALA A 291 26.09 -15.45 -7.46
C ALA A 291 26.06 -13.91 -7.41
N SER A 292 25.83 -13.32 -6.23
CA SER A 292 26.56 -12.13 -5.74
C SER A 292 26.22 -11.77 -4.29
N LEU A 293 26.62 -12.62 -3.34
CA LEU A 293 26.83 -12.20 -1.94
C LEU A 293 28.08 -11.30 -1.78
N LYS A 294 28.67 -10.83 -2.89
CA LYS A 294 29.86 -9.96 -2.92
C LYS A 294 29.89 -9.12 -4.20
N LEU A 295 29.05 -8.10 -4.32
CA LEU A 295 29.37 -6.97 -5.21
C LEU A 295 29.06 -5.69 -4.46
N GLY A 296 30.13 -4.98 -4.09
CA GLY A 296 30.04 -3.70 -3.40
C GLY A 296 29.12 -2.74 -4.15
N LEU A 297 28.27 -2.06 -3.40
CA LEU A 297 27.41 -0.95 -3.81
C LEU A 297 28.26 0.27 -4.26
N GLY A 298 29.06 0.09 -5.32
CA GLY A 298 30.04 1.04 -5.83
C GLY A 298 29.65 1.71 -7.15
N GLY A 299 28.48 1.41 -7.71
CA GLY A 299 27.96 2.11 -8.89
C GLY A 299 27.35 3.47 -8.52
N ARG A 300 28.16 4.53 -8.53
CA ARG A 300 27.66 5.91 -8.45
C ARG A 300 27.08 6.32 -9.81
N TYR A 301 25.81 6.02 -10.05
CA TYR A 301 25.02 6.79 -11.02
C TYR A 301 24.52 8.06 -10.33
N PRO A 302 24.89 9.28 -10.77
CA PRO A 302 24.51 10.53 -10.11
C PRO A 302 23.01 10.74 -9.93
N TRP A 303 22.17 10.02 -10.71
CA TRP A 303 20.71 10.09 -10.70
C TRP A 303 20.00 8.94 -9.96
N LEU A 304 20.73 7.91 -9.51
CA LEU A 304 20.22 6.84 -8.63
C LEU A 304 20.94 6.90 -7.28
N SER A 305 20.43 7.71 -6.36
CA SER A 305 20.96 7.73 -4.99
C SER A 305 20.55 6.45 -4.26
N ARG A 306 21.53 5.58 -3.96
CA ARG A 306 21.41 4.23 -3.37
C ARG A 306 20.72 3.24 -4.32
N ALA A 307 21.47 2.24 -4.78
CA ALA A 307 20.94 1.18 -5.62
C ALA A 307 19.82 0.44 -4.86
N TYR A 308 18.61 0.46 -5.44
CA TYR A 308 17.54 -0.47 -5.10
C TYR A 308 18.07 -1.89 -5.34
N ASP A 309 17.70 -2.80 -4.43
CA ASP A 309 18.05 -4.21 -4.51
C ASP A 309 16.82 -4.98 -5.03
N PRO A 310 16.84 -5.45 -6.29
CA PRO A 310 15.72 -6.15 -6.89
C PRO A 310 15.46 -7.54 -6.27
N CYS A 311 16.31 -7.98 -5.35
CA CYS A 311 16.19 -9.28 -4.68
C CYS A 311 15.56 -9.17 -3.27
N THR A 312 14.95 -8.04 -2.93
CA THR A 312 14.37 -7.75 -1.60
C THR A 312 13.30 -8.75 -1.18
N GLU A 313 12.48 -9.20 -2.14
CA GLU A 313 11.48 -10.25 -1.98
C GLU A 313 12.05 -11.52 -1.32
N ARG A 314 13.29 -11.90 -1.67
CA ARG A 314 13.95 -13.09 -1.11
C ARG A 314 14.21 -12.93 0.38
N TYR A 315 14.55 -11.73 0.82
CA TYR A 315 14.84 -11.44 2.23
C TYR A 315 13.58 -11.58 3.06
N SER A 316 12.45 -11.08 2.54
CA SER A 316 11.11 -11.26 3.10
C SER A 316 10.75 -12.75 3.24
N ASN A 317 10.94 -13.54 2.18
CA ASN A 317 10.67 -14.98 2.20
C ASN A 317 11.50 -15.73 3.26
N ILE A 318 12.76 -15.35 3.48
CA ILE A 318 13.59 -15.95 4.53
C ILE A 318 13.08 -15.52 5.91
N TYR A 319 12.91 -14.22 6.13
CA TYR A 319 12.63 -13.63 7.44
C TYR A 319 11.29 -14.09 8.01
N TYR A 320 10.21 -14.05 7.22
CA TYR A 320 8.87 -14.41 7.70
C TYR A 320 8.65 -15.91 7.86
N ASN A 321 9.57 -16.75 7.36
CA ASN A 321 9.55 -18.19 7.63
C ASN A 321 10.41 -18.59 8.85
N LEU A 322 11.06 -17.64 9.54
CA LEU A 322 11.76 -17.93 10.80
C LEU A 322 10.73 -18.19 11.92
N PRO A 323 10.83 -19.30 12.68
CA PRO A 323 9.88 -19.60 13.75
C PRO A 323 9.78 -18.51 14.82
N GLU A 324 10.91 -17.90 15.18
CA GLU A 324 10.97 -16.79 16.14
C GLU A 324 10.25 -15.53 15.63
N VAL A 325 10.26 -15.29 14.32
CA VAL A 325 9.56 -14.15 13.70
C VAL A 325 8.06 -14.42 13.69
N GLN A 326 7.63 -15.62 13.31
CA GLN A 326 6.21 -16.00 13.36
C GLN A 326 5.66 -15.93 14.78
N ALA A 327 6.43 -16.41 15.77
CA ALA A 327 6.06 -16.31 17.18
C ALA A 327 5.90 -14.85 17.64
N ALA A 328 6.87 -13.98 17.31
CA ALA A 328 6.81 -12.56 17.68
C ALA A 328 5.64 -11.81 17.02
N LEU A 329 5.26 -12.22 15.81
CA LEU A 329 4.13 -11.68 15.05
C LEU A 329 2.78 -12.30 15.44
N HIS A 330 2.73 -13.26 16.36
CA HIS A 330 1.53 -14.05 16.63
C HIS A 330 0.94 -14.68 15.34
N ALA A 331 1.81 -15.00 14.39
CA ALA A 331 1.47 -15.58 13.10
C ALA A 331 1.52 -17.12 13.17
N ASN A 332 0.87 -17.78 12.21
CA ASN A 332 0.88 -19.24 12.07
C ASN A 332 0.46 -20.01 13.35
N THR A 333 -0.44 -19.44 14.15
CA THR A 333 -0.87 -20.02 15.43
C THR A 333 -1.76 -21.25 15.28
N THR A 334 -2.29 -21.49 14.07
CA THR A 334 -3.19 -22.59 13.73
C THR A 334 -2.53 -23.73 12.94
N GLY A 335 -1.24 -23.62 12.63
CA GLY A 335 -0.53 -24.61 11.81
C GLY A 335 -0.91 -24.55 10.33
N ILE A 336 -0.71 -23.37 9.72
CA ILE A 336 -0.89 -23.13 8.29
C ILE A 336 -0.03 -24.12 7.49
N LYS A 337 -0.65 -24.78 6.50
CA LYS A 337 -0.06 -25.92 5.79
C LYS A 337 0.90 -25.55 4.65
N TYR A 338 1.14 -24.26 4.44
CA TYR A 338 2.03 -23.73 3.42
C TYR A 338 3.01 -22.75 4.05
N PRO A 339 4.23 -22.62 3.51
CA PRO A 339 5.17 -21.61 3.96
C PRO A 339 4.65 -20.21 3.61
N TRP A 340 5.07 -19.21 4.38
CA TRP A 340 4.82 -17.82 4.01
C TRP A 340 5.54 -17.52 2.69
N LYS A 341 4.84 -16.85 1.77
CA LYS A 341 5.39 -16.31 0.53
C LYS A 341 4.94 -14.87 0.35
N THR A 342 5.75 -14.09 -0.33
CA THR A 342 5.47 -12.72 -0.79
C THR A 342 4.22 -12.65 -1.67
N CYS A 343 4.03 -13.60 -2.59
CA CYS A 343 2.78 -13.78 -3.32
C CYS A 343 2.33 -15.24 -3.29
N SER A 344 1.01 -15.45 -3.23
CA SER A 344 0.40 -16.77 -3.26
C SER A 344 0.10 -17.19 -4.70
N ASP A 345 0.87 -18.16 -5.19
CA ASP A 345 0.67 -18.76 -6.53
C ASP A 345 -0.75 -19.28 -6.76
N ILE A 346 -1.38 -19.89 -5.74
CA ILE A 346 -2.73 -20.48 -5.86
C ILE A 346 -3.78 -19.37 -6.01
N VAL A 347 -3.76 -18.37 -5.11
CA VAL A 347 -4.66 -17.20 -5.21
C VAL A 347 -4.51 -16.49 -6.55
N GLY A 348 -3.28 -16.23 -7.01
CA GLY A 348 -3.05 -15.59 -8.31
C GLY A 348 -3.54 -16.45 -9.49
N SER A 349 -3.20 -17.73 -9.51
CA SER A 349 -3.56 -18.62 -10.64
C SER A 349 -5.05 -18.94 -10.76
N TYR A 350 -5.80 -18.79 -9.67
CA TYR A 350 -7.24 -19.12 -9.60
C TYR A 350 -8.09 -17.91 -9.22
N TRP A 351 -7.63 -16.70 -9.55
CA TRP A 351 -8.40 -15.48 -9.33
C TRP A 351 -9.70 -15.51 -10.14
N ALA A 352 -10.85 -15.46 -9.47
CA ALA A 352 -12.14 -15.75 -10.08
C ALA A 352 -12.75 -14.54 -10.79
N ASP A 353 -13.27 -13.57 -10.04
CA ASP A 353 -13.85 -12.35 -10.59
C ASP A 353 -12.86 -11.17 -10.55
N SER A 354 -12.74 -10.49 -11.70
CA SER A 354 -11.94 -9.28 -11.92
C SER A 354 -12.72 -8.38 -12.89
N PRO A 355 -13.49 -7.39 -12.40
CA PRO A 355 -14.21 -6.47 -13.27
C PRO A 355 -13.23 -5.67 -14.14
N ARG A 356 -13.56 -5.50 -15.42
CA ARG A 356 -12.65 -4.88 -16.42
C ARG A 356 -12.31 -3.41 -16.18
N SER A 357 -13.06 -2.73 -15.30
CA SER A 357 -12.96 -1.29 -15.13
C SER A 357 -13.42 -0.85 -13.75
N MET A 358 -12.60 -0.05 -13.09
CA MET A 358 -12.91 0.65 -11.84
C MET A 358 -13.46 2.06 -12.09
N LEU A 359 -13.43 2.57 -13.34
CA LEU A 359 -13.88 3.92 -13.68
C LEU A 359 -15.31 4.25 -13.18
N PRO A 360 -16.30 3.33 -13.23
CA PRO A 360 -17.62 3.60 -12.66
C PRO A 360 -17.58 3.90 -11.16
N ILE A 361 -16.72 3.18 -10.42
CA ILE A 361 -16.55 3.39 -8.97
C ILE A 361 -15.86 4.73 -8.70
N TYR A 362 -14.86 5.09 -9.50
CA TYR A 362 -14.23 6.41 -9.40
C TYR A 362 -15.24 7.54 -9.61
N HIS A 363 -16.12 7.45 -10.62
CA HIS A 363 -17.18 8.44 -10.83
C HIS A 363 -18.11 8.57 -9.62
N GLU A 364 -18.55 7.44 -9.06
CA GLU A 364 -19.43 7.40 -7.89
C GLU A 364 -18.78 8.05 -6.66
N LEU A 365 -17.53 7.67 -6.35
CA LEU A 365 -16.81 8.15 -5.18
C LEU A 365 -16.37 9.62 -5.30
N ILE A 366 -16.01 10.07 -6.50
CA ILE A 366 -15.75 11.49 -6.78
C ILE A 366 -17.02 12.33 -6.56
N ALA A 367 -18.16 11.86 -7.06
CA ALA A 367 -19.44 12.54 -6.86
C ALA A 367 -19.85 12.58 -5.38
N ALA A 368 -19.49 11.56 -4.61
CA ALA A 368 -19.66 11.50 -3.15
C ALA A 368 -18.71 12.40 -2.36
N GLY A 369 -17.72 13.04 -3.01
CA GLY A 369 -16.74 13.90 -2.35
C GLY A 369 -15.62 13.14 -1.63
N ILE A 370 -15.45 11.84 -1.93
CA ILE A 370 -14.31 11.06 -1.43
C ILE A 370 -13.05 11.55 -2.14
N LYS A 371 -12.01 11.85 -1.36
CA LYS A 371 -10.72 12.32 -1.89
C LYS A 371 -9.98 11.18 -2.59
N ILE A 372 -9.58 11.37 -3.84
CA ILE A 372 -8.85 10.35 -4.60
C ILE A 372 -7.52 10.90 -5.09
N TRP A 373 -6.44 10.18 -4.79
CA TRP A 373 -5.12 10.45 -5.34
C TRP A 373 -4.60 9.20 -6.04
N VAL A 374 -4.06 9.39 -7.23
CA VAL A 374 -3.39 8.35 -8.00
C VAL A 374 -1.95 8.79 -8.22
N PHE A 375 -1.00 7.88 -8.00
CA PHE A 375 0.41 8.16 -8.26
C PHE A 375 1.07 7.08 -9.11
N SER A 376 2.11 7.46 -9.85
CA SER A 376 2.87 6.52 -10.70
C SER A 376 4.36 6.82 -10.68
N GLY A 377 5.18 5.79 -10.54
CA GLY A 377 6.59 5.84 -10.92
C GLY A 377 6.73 5.89 -12.44
N ASP A 378 7.60 6.76 -12.95
CA ASP A 378 7.78 6.97 -14.40
C ASP A 378 8.71 5.95 -15.09
N THR A 379 9.28 5.01 -14.32
CA THR A 379 10.12 3.91 -14.83
C THR A 379 9.48 2.54 -14.70
N ASP A 380 8.23 2.48 -14.22
CA ASP A 380 7.45 1.24 -14.17
C ASP A 380 6.99 0.85 -15.57
N ALA A 381 7.28 -0.38 -16.00
CA ALA A 381 6.78 -0.94 -17.26
C ALA A 381 5.60 -1.90 -17.06
N VAL A 382 5.22 -2.24 -15.81
CA VAL A 382 4.07 -3.11 -15.52
C VAL A 382 2.76 -2.32 -15.59
N VAL A 383 2.68 -1.20 -14.87
CA VAL A 383 1.55 -0.25 -14.92
C VAL A 383 2.09 1.17 -15.13
N PRO A 384 2.57 1.49 -16.33
CA PRO A 384 3.27 2.73 -16.61
C PRO A 384 2.38 3.96 -16.44
N VAL A 385 3.03 5.12 -16.29
CA VAL A 385 2.35 6.41 -16.23
C VAL A 385 1.39 6.67 -17.40
N THR A 386 1.67 6.11 -18.59
CA THR A 386 0.79 6.19 -19.77
C THR A 386 -0.55 5.50 -19.53
N ALA A 387 -0.54 4.28 -18.97
CA ALA A 387 -1.75 3.55 -18.57
C ALA A 387 -2.59 4.37 -17.59
N THR A 388 -1.96 4.83 -16.51
CA THR A 388 -2.62 5.70 -15.52
C THR A 388 -3.23 6.96 -16.14
N ARG A 389 -2.53 7.62 -17.07
CA ARG A 389 -3.01 8.83 -17.75
C ARG A 389 -4.20 8.54 -18.67
N TYR A 390 -4.20 7.43 -19.40
CA TYR A 390 -5.35 7.03 -20.21
C TYR A 390 -6.58 6.74 -19.35
N SER A 391 -6.41 5.97 -18.28
CA SER A 391 -7.49 5.65 -17.32
C SER A 391 -8.08 6.92 -16.69
N ILE A 392 -7.25 7.87 -16.25
CA ILE A 392 -7.73 9.16 -15.72
C ILE A 392 -8.38 10.04 -16.80
N SER A 393 -7.84 10.04 -18.03
CA SER A 393 -8.44 10.77 -19.16
C SER A 393 -9.84 10.25 -19.49
N ALA A 394 -10.06 8.94 -19.40
CA ALA A 394 -11.35 8.31 -19.63
C ALA A 394 -12.46 8.77 -18.65
N LEU A 395 -12.08 9.22 -17.44
CA LEU A 395 -13.01 9.82 -16.47
C LEU A 395 -13.53 11.21 -16.91
N LYS A 396 -12.90 11.86 -17.89
CA LYS A 396 -13.30 13.18 -18.43
C LYS A 396 -13.50 14.25 -17.34
N LEU A 397 -12.65 14.23 -16.31
CA LEU A 397 -12.74 15.17 -15.20
C LEU A 397 -12.26 16.58 -15.62
N PRO A 398 -12.91 17.65 -15.16
CA PRO A 398 -12.40 19.01 -15.35
C PRO A 398 -11.03 19.20 -14.70
N THR A 399 -10.08 19.77 -15.43
CA THR A 399 -8.76 20.15 -14.89
C THR A 399 -8.88 21.43 -14.07
N LEU A 400 -8.41 21.40 -12.82
CA LEU A 400 -8.33 22.55 -11.92
C LEU A 400 -6.94 23.18 -11.91
N MET A 401 -5.89 22.36 -12.02
CA MET A 401 -4.51 22.81 -12.16
C MET A 401 -3.84 22.00 -13.27
N ASN A 402 -3.35 22.68 -14.30
CA ASN A 402 -2.63 22.05 -15.42
C ASN A 402 -1.34 21.37 -14.95
N TRP A 403 -0.90 20.38 -15.71
CA TRP A 403 0.34 19.63 -15.48
C TRP A 403 1.53 20.54 -15.11
N TYR A 404 2.10 20.34 -13.92
CA TYR A 404 3.20 21.14 -13.39
C TYR A 404 4.27 20.25 -12.73
N PRO A 405 5.56 20.65 -12.76
CA PRO A 405 6.59 19.96 -12.01
C PRO A 405 6.45 20.27 -10.52
N TRP A 406 6.68 19.27 -9.67
CA TRP A 406 6.80 19.47 -8.23
C TRP A 406 8.23 19.19 -7.76
N TYR A 407 8.63 19.80 -6.65
CA TYR A 407 10.04 19.88 -6.25
C TYR A 407 10.31 19.30 -4.85
N ASP A 408 11.49 18.71 -4.70
CA ASP A 408 12.08 18.30 -3.42
C ASP A 408 13.48 18.93 -3.30
N HIS A 409 13.62 19.96 -2.48
CA HIS A 409 14.86 20.74 -2.31
C HIS A 409 15.40 21.29 -3.64
N GLY A 410 14.55 21.94 -4.43
CA GLY A 410 14.93 22.56 -5.70
C GLY A 410 15.22 21.58 -6.84
N LYS A 411 15.02 20.27 -6.64
CA LYS A 411 15.09 19.25 -7.70
C LYS A 411 13.69 18.76 -8.03
N VAL A 412 13.41 18.52 -9.31
CA VAL A 412 12.13 17.94 -9.73
C VAL A 412 11.95 16.57 -9.06
N GLY A 413 10.91 16.44 -8.24
CA GLY A 413 10.47 15.18 -7.65
C GLY A 413 9.55 14.38 -8.57
N GLY A 414 8.94 15.06 -9.54
CA GLY A 414 8.05 14.52 -10.57
C GLY A 414 7.09 15.60 -11.06
N TRP A 415 5.90 15.20 -11.51
CA TRP A 415 4.88 16.12 -12.00
C TRP A 415 3.53 15.83 -11.36
N SER A 416 2.62 16.80 -11.41
CA SER A 416 1.27 16.63 -10.88
C SER A 416 0.25 17.37 -11.73
N GLN A 417 -0.98 16.88 -11.74
CA GLN A 417 -2.14 17.54 -12.31
C GLN A 417 -3.33 17.34 -11.37
N VAL A 418 -4.09 18.40 -11.15
CA VAL A 418 -5.25 18.40 -10.25
C VAL A 418 -6.51 18.49 -11.07
N TYR A 419 -7.40 17.52 -10.91
CA TYR A 419 -8.73 17.48 -11.49
C TYR A 419 -9.78 17.71 -10.40
N LYS A 420 -11.02 17.97 -10.79
CA LYS A 420 -12.15 18.02 -9.85
C LYS A 420 -12.36 16.62 -9.24
N GLY A 421 -11.95 16.47 -7.98
CA GLY A 421 -12.12 15.24 -7.18
C GLY A 421 -10.98 14.22 -7.29
N LEU A 422 -9.95 14.47 -8.10
CA LEU A 422 -8.82 13.56 -8.28
C LEU A 422 -7.51 14.33 -8.47
N THR A 423 -6.43 13.87 -7.83
CA THR A 423 -5.07 14.37 -8.09
C THR A 423 -4.20 13.26 -8.65
N LEU A 424 -3.52 13.53 -9.77
CA LEU A 424 -2.46 12.68 -10.32
C LEU A 424 -1.09 13.21 -9.91
N VAL A 425 -0.20 12.33 -9.45
CA VAL A 425 1.20 12.64 -9.13
C VAL A 425 2.14 11.61 -9.75
N THR A 426 3.14 12.04 -10.51
CA THR A 426 4.23 11.17 -10.92
C THR A 426 5.44 11.37 -10.02
N VAL A 427 6.26 10.32 -9.89
CA VAL A 427 7.50 10.38 -9.12
C VAL A 427 8.67 10.01 -10.02
N ALA A 428 9.58 10.96 -10.20
CA ALA A 428 10.66 10.87 -11.16
C ALA A 428 11.73 9.85 -10.75
N GLY A 429 12.04 8.93 -11.67
CA GLY A 429 12.97 7.83 -11.48
C GLY A 429 12.49 6.78 -10.46
N ALA A 430 11.19 6.65 -10.25
CA ALA A 430 10.60 5.60 -9.44
C ALA A 430 10.04 4.47 -10.32
N GLY A 431 10.19 3.22 -9.88
CA GLY A 431 9.55 2.06 -10.49
C GLY A 431 8.12 1.85 -9.97
N HIS A 432 7.65 0.61 -10.05
CA HIS A 432 6.34 0.16 -9.61
C HIS A 432 6.11 0.45 -8.12
N GLU A 433 7.04 -0.02 -7.28
CA GLU A 433 7.07 0.26 -5.84
C GLU A 433 7.70 1.63 -5.58
N VAL A 434 6.95 2.71 -5.81
CA VAL A 434 7.47 4.09 -5.66
C VAL A 434 8.13 4.35 -4.29
N PRO A 435 7.56 3.92 -3.14
CA PRO A 435 8.19 4.15 -1.85
C PRO A 435 9.50 3.38 -1.66
N LEU A 436 9.72 2.28 -2.37
CA LEU A 436 11.00 1.56 -2.37
C LEU A 436 12.08 2.35 -3.14
N HIS A 437 11.75 2.84 -4.33
CA HIS A 437 12.70 3.53 -5.22
C HIS A 437 13.00 4.98 -4.80
N ARG A 438 11.98 5.68 -4.33
CA ARG A 438 12.02 7.11 -3.98
C ARG A 438 11.35 7.34 -2.62
N PRO A 439 11.89 6.77 -1.52
CA PRO A 439 11.24 6.72 -0.21
C PRO A 439 10.95 8.11 0.37
N ARG A 440 11.86 9.09 0.14
CA ARG A 440 11.68 10.46 0.61
C ARG A 440 10.53 11.16 -0.13
N GLN A 441 10.53 11.07 -1.45
CA GLN A 441 9.51 11.64 -2.33
C GLN A 441 8.13 11.03 -2.04
N ALA A 442 8.07 9.71 -1.86
CA ALA A 442 6.84 9.01 -1.48
C ALA A 442 6.27 9.52 -0.14
N LEU A 443 7.12 9.77 0.86
CA LEU A 443 6.67 10.34 2.14
C LEU A 443 6.19 11.81 1.99
N ILE A 444 6.79 12.60 1.11
CA ILE A 444 6.31 13.96 0.79
C ILE A 444 4.92 13.87 0.16
N LEU A 445 4.76 13.05 -0.88
CA LEU A 445 3.48 12.80 -1.54
C LEU A 445 2.41 12.38 -0.54
N PHE A 446 2.70 11.38 0.32
CA PHE A 446 1.76 10.90 1.32
C PHE A 446 1.32 11.98 2.31
N ARG A 447 2.24 12.83 2.77
CA ARG A 447 1.89 13.96 3.66
C ARG A 447 0.99 14.98 2.98
N HIS A 448 1.19 15.23 1.69
CA HIS A 448 0.36 16.13 0.91
C HIS A 448 -1.05 15.55 0.67
N PHE A 449 -1.13 14.24 0.38
CA PHE A 449 -2.40 13.51 0.30
C PHE A 449 -3.22 13.64 1.59
N LEU A 450 -2.61 13.34 2.75
CA LEU A 450 -3.30 13.41 4.04
C LEU A 450 -3.81 14.85 4.32
N LYS A 451 -2.99 15.86 4.02
CA LYS A 451 -3.34 17.28 4.23
C LYS A 451 -4.25 17.89 3.18
N ASP A 452 -4.52 17.18 2.08
CA ASP A 452 -5.23 17.70 0.90
C ASP A 452 -4.59 18.93 0.25
N THR A 453 -3.26 18.98 0.24
CA THR A 453 -2.52 20.12 -0.32
C THR A 453 -1.83 19.72 -1.61
N PRO A 454 -1.91 20.52 -2.70
CA PRO A 454 -1.19 20.26 -3.94
C PRO A 454 0.31 20.04 -3.70
N MET A 455 0.98 19.32 -4.61
CA MET A 455 2.41 19.06 -4.53
C MET A 455 3.22 20.37 -4.60
N PRO A 456 4.37 20.47 -3.92
CA PRO A 456 5.14 21.71 -3.78
C PRO A 456 5.73 22.19 -5.13
N THR A 457 5.63 23.48 -5.43
CA THR A 457 6.07 24.07 -6.72
C THR A 457 7.47 24.67 -6.70
N GLN A 458 8.20 24.63 -5.58
CA GLN A 458 9.56 25.17 -5.42
C GLN A 458 10.43 24.29 -4.52
#